data_AF-A0A959CNJ5-F1
#
_entry.id   AF-A0A959CNJ5-F1
#
_cell.length_a   1.000
_cell.length_b   1.000
_cell.length_c   1.000
_cell.angle_alpha   90.00
_cell.angle_beta   90.00
_cell.angle_gamma   90.00
#
_symmetry.space_group_name_H-M   'P 1'
#
loop_
_entity.id
_entity.type
_entity.pdbx_description
1 polymer ?
#
loop_
_entity_poly.entity_id
_entity_poly.type
_entity_poly.pdbx_seq_one_letter_code
_entity_poly.pdbx_strand_id
1 'polypeptide(L)'
;EKNEARITPARKDAAVRMAKAYIYFHEGKYDKAIEQIDSLLAQDFDFAIRRQSLLLRAAYKLFEQDKADIEDVKDRCRTYREFFERDTYKLAKSRKANYLHLAYYVEEMAAHHYNYRKEPPKPAQELRAELAEKVPAASGWVREELGRLSGAGVSAGS
;
A
#
# COMPACT_ATOMS: atom_id res chain seq x y z
N GLU A 1 39.50 2.99 -5.54
CA GLU A 1 39.17 2.39 -4.23
C GLU A 1 37.72 1.95 -4.21
N LYS A 2 37.45 0.65 -3.99
CA LYS A 2 36.09 0.13 -3.80
C LYS A 2 35.67 0.49 -2.37
N ASN A 3 34.89 1.56 -2.23
CA ASN A 3 34.26 1.91 -0.98
C ASN A 3 33.09 0.93 -0.75
N GLU A 4 33.41 -0.29 -0.30
CA GLU A 4 32.41 -1.24 0.19
C GLU A 4 31.81 -0.62 1.45
N ALA A 5 30.75 0.15 1.27
CA ALA A 5 30.01 0.78 2.36
C ALA A 5 29.59 -0.33 3.34
N ARG A 6 30.31 -0.41 4.47
CA ARG A 6 30.10 -1.39 5.52
C ARG A 6 28.65 -1.27 5.98
N ILE A 7 27.84 -2.29 5.74
CA ILE A 7 26.43 -2.29 6.16
C ILE A 7 26.39 -2.17 7.68
N THR A 8 25.84 -1.06 8.18
CA THR A 8 25.74 -0.79 9.62
C THR A 8 24.82 -1.81 10.29
N PRO A 9 25.00 -2.11 11.58
CA PRO A 9 24.08 -2.97 12.33
C PRO A 9 22.62 -2.50 12.25
N ALA A 10 22.38 -1.18 12.31
CA ALA A 10 21.04 -0.60 12.16
C ALA A 10 20.43 -0.90 10.78
N ARG A 11 21.21 -0.80 9.70
CA ARG A 11 20.74 -1.13 8.35
C ARG A 11 20.46 -2.62 8.19
N LYS A 12 21.24 -3.49 8.84
CA LYS A 12 20.98 -4.94 8.88
C LYS A 12 19.67 -5.24 9.63
N ASP A 13 19.48 -4.68 10.82
CA ASP A 13 18.25 -4.87 11.60
C ASP A 13 17.01 -4.38 10.85
N ALA A 14 17.08 -3.18 10.25
CA ALA A 14 16.00 -2.64 9.44
C ALA A 14 15.66 -3.56 8.24
N ALA A 15 16.67 -4.11 7.56
CA ALA A 15 16.47 -5.04 6.46
C ALA A 15 15.80 -6.35 6.92
N VAL A 16 16.24 -6.91 8.06
CA VAL A 16 15.65 -8.13 8.65
C VAL A 16 14.19 -7.90 9.04
N ARG A 17 13.89 -6.80 9.71
CA ARG A 17 12.52 -6.46 10.10
C ARG A 17 11.63 -6.20 8.89
N MET A 18 12.15 -5.53 7.86
CA MET A 18 11.42 -5.35 6.60
C MET A 18 11.11 -6.69 5.92
N ALA A 19 12.07 -7.62 5.89
CA ALA A 19 11.87 -8.96 5.36
C ALA A 19 10.78 -9.73 6.16
N LYS A 20 10.83 -9.68 7.49
CA LYS A 20 9.78 -10.26 8.35
C LYS A 20 8.41 -9.64 8.08
N ALA A 21 8.34 -8.32 7.89
CA ALA A 21 7.10 -7.63 7.57
C ALA A 21 6.48 -8.13 6.26
N TYR A 22 7.31 -8.34 5.22
CA TYR A 22 6.83 -8.94 3.97
C TYR A 22 6.35 -10.38 4.17
N ILE A 23 7.07 -11.20 4.94
CA ILE A 23 6.64 -12.57 5.26
C ILE A 23 5.27 -12.54 5.94
N TYR A 24 5.11 -11.76 7.00
CA TYR A 24 3.83 -11.62 7.71
C TYR A 24 2.71 -11.09 6.81
N PHE A 25 3.02 -10.13 5.93
CA PHE A 25 2.05 -9.63 4.95
C PHE A 25 1.56 -10.74 4.02
N HIS A 26 2.46 -11.58 3.50
CA HIS A 26 2.10 -12.70 2.62
C HIS A 26 1.38 -13.83 3.37
N GLU A 27 1.61 -13.98 4.69
CA GLU A 27 0.87 -14.90 5.56
C GLU A 27 -0.48 -14.35 6.04
N GLY A 28 -0.88 -13.14 5.62
CA GLY A 28 -2.14 -12.51 6.03
C GLY A 28 -2.13 -11.95 7.46
N LYS A 29 -0.96 -11.86 8.11
CA LYS A 29 -0.74 -11.34 9.47
C LYS A 29 -0.36 -9.85 9.42
N TYR A 30 -1.29 -9.02 8.97
CA TYR A 30 -1.01 -7.61 8.62
C TYR A 30 -0.69 -6.73 9.83
N ASP A 31 -1.29 -7.01 10.98
CA ASP A 31 -0.98 -6.43 12.29
C ASP A 31 0.51 -6.62 12.63
N LYS A 32 0.98 -7.87 12.56
CA LYS A 32 2.40 -8.21 12.79
C LYS A 32 3.31 -7.60 11.74
N ALA A 33 2.85 -7.48 10.50
CA ALA A 33 3.61 -6.79 9.46
C ALA A 33 3.85 -5.33 9.83
N ILE A 34 2.82 -4.61 10.30
CA ILE A 34 2.94 -3.22 10.78
C ILE A 34 3.87 -3.14 11.98
N GLU A 35 3.72 -3.99 12.99
CA GLU A 35 4.58 -4.01 14.19
C GLU A 35 6.08 -4.08 13.86
N GLN A 36 6.45 -4.83 12.82
CA GLN A 36 7.86 -4.94 12.43
C GLN A 36 8.46 -3.64 11.91
N ILE A 37 7.65 -2.79 11.24
CA ILE A 37 8.17 -1.69 10.42
C ILE A 37 7.66 -0.31 10.85
N ASP A 38 6.64 -0.20 11.69
CA ASP A 38 6.07 1.11 12.05
C ASP A 38 7.07 1.98 12.82
N SER A 39 7.88 1.40 13.70
CA SER A 39 8.90 2.15 14.46
C SER A 39 10.23 2.30 13.72
N LEU A 40 10.37 1.79 12.49
CA LEU A 40 11.65 1.83 11.78
C LEU A 40 11.93 3.21 11.21
N LEU A 41 13.02 3.82 11.69
CA LEU A 41 13.59 5.02 11.09
C LEU A 41 14.09 4.71 9.68
N ALA A 42 13.80 5.60 8.74
CA ALA A 42 14.25 5.48 7.36
C ALA A 42 15.78 5.43 7.30
N GLN A 43 16.33 4.34 6.75
CA GLN A 43 17.77 4.19 6.54
C GLN A 43 18.24 4.87 5.26
N ASP A 44 17.39 4.81 4.24
CA ASP A 44 17.52 5.49 2.97
C ASP A 44 16.12 5.70 2.37
N PHE A 45 16.06 6.41 1.26
CA PHE A 45 14.79 6.77 0.65
C PHE A 45 14.05 5.58 0.03
N ASP A 46 14.76 4.62 -0.57
CA ASP A 46 14.14 3.42 -1.12
C ASP A 46 13.53 2.56 0.00
N PHE A 47 14.20 2.47 1.15
CA PHE A 47 13.66 1.85 2.35
C PHE A 47 12.37 2.55 2.81
N ALA A 48 12.39 3.88 2.90
CA ALA A 48 11.22 4.66 3.30
C ALA A 48 10.02 4.44 2.36
N ILE A 49 10.25 4.43 1.04
CA ILE A 49 9.22 4.13 0.04
C ILE A 49 8.62 2.75 0.27
N ARG A 50 9.46 1.71 0.43
CA ARG A 50 8.99 0.33 0.62
C ARG A 50 8.18 0.22 1.90
N ARG A 51 8.65 0.84 2.99
CA ARG A 51 7.94 0.91 4.28
C ARG A 51 6.56 1.55 4.10
N GLN A 52 6.48 2.73 3.50
CA GLN A 52 5.22 3.44 3.26
C GLN A 52 4.26 2.61 2.39
N SER A 53 4.78 1.98 1.33
CA SER A 53 3.98 1.12 0.43
C SER A 53 3.46 -0.13 1.13
N LEU A 54 4.21 -0.69 2.08
CA LEU A 54 3.76 -1.86 2.85
C LEU A 54 2.74 -1.48 3.93
N LEU A 55 2.96 -0.38 4.66
CA LEU A 55 2.00 0.13 5.65
C LEU A 55 0.64 0.46 5.02
N LEU A 56 0.64 1.12 3.86
CA LEU A 56 -0.60 1.46 3.14
C LEU A 56 -1.40 0.20 2.78
N ARG A 57 -0.73 -0.79 2.19
CA ARG A 57 -1.39 -2.05 1.81
C ARG A 57 -1.85 -2.84 3.04
N ALA A 58 -1.05 -2.87 4.11
CA ALA A 58 -1.43 -3.57 5.34
C ALA A 58 -2.65 -2.93 6.01
N ALA A 59 -2.74 -1.59 6.04
CA ALA A 59 -3.91 -0.88 6.54
C ALA A 59 -5.19 -1.24 5.78
N TYR A 60 -5.12 -1.25 4.44
CA TYR A 60 -6.23 -1.71 3.60
C TYR A 60 -6.66 -3.15 3.93
N LYS A 61 -5.70 -4.07 4.06
CA LYS A 61 -6.02 -5.48 4.35
C LYS A 61 -6.55 -5.69 5.77
N LEU A 62 -6.16 -4.87 6.75
CA LEU A 62 -6.76 -4.90 8.08
C LEU A 62 -8.21 -4.41 8.04
N PHE A 63 -8.48 -3.36 7.28
CA PHE A 63 -9.85 -2.87 7.05
C PHE A 63 -10.73 -3.93 6.37
N GLU A 64 -10.23 -4.63 5.34
CA GLU A 64 -10.94 -5.75 4.71
C GLU A 64 -11.21 -6.93 5.67
N GLN A 65 -10.43 -7.05 6.74
CA GLN A 65 -10.61 -8.06 7.79
C GLN A 65 -11.47 -7.57 8.97
N ASP A 66 -12.12 -6.40 8.86
CA ASP A 66 -12.87 -5.76 9.95
C ASP A 66 -12.03 -5.51 11.22
N LYS A 67 -10.71 -5.31 11.05
CA LYS A 67 -9.74 -5.04 12.14
C LYS A 67 -9.26 -3.59 12.20
N ALA A 68 -9.73 -2.76 11.27
CA ALA A 68 -9.47 -1.34 11.19
C ALA A 68 -10.68 -0.66 10.56
N ASP A 69 -10.88 0.62 10.84
CA ASP A 69 -11.99 1.38 10.27
C ASP A 69 -11.56 2.06 8.96
N ILE A 70 -12.54 2.52 8.17
CA ILE A 70 -12.25 3.23 6.92
C ILE A 70 -11.37 4.47 7.16
N GLU A 71 -11.52 5.12 8.32
CA GLU A 71 -10.79 6.34 8.64
C GLU A 71 -9.30 6.03 8.82
N ASP A 72 -8.93 4.84 9.32
CA ASP A 72 -7.54 4.39 9.37
C ASP A 72 -6.93 4.28 7.97
N VAL A 73 -7.70 3.78 7.00
CA VAL A 73 -7.27 3.68 5.60
C VAL A 73 -7.11 5.07 4.99
N LYS A 74 -8.07 5.98 5.18
CA LYS A 74 -8.01 7.36 4.67
C LYS A 74 -6.82 8.12 5.27
N ASP A 75 -6.60 7.99 6.57
CA ASP A 75 -5.48 8.61 7.27
C ASP A 75 -4.15 8.06 6.75
N ARG A 76 -4.08 6.76 6.47
CA ARG A 76 -2.91 6.14 5.84
C ARG A 76 -2.68 6.62 4.41
N CYS A 77 -3.73 6.77 3.61
CA CYS A 77 -3.66 7.34 2.25
C CYS A 77 -3.15 8.78 2.29
N ARG A 78 -3.66 9.62 3.21
CA ARG A 78 -3.18 10.99 3.41
C ARG A 78 -1.71 11.03 3.78
N THR A 79 -1.30 10.27 4.80
CA THR A 79 0.10 10.16 5.24
C THR A 79 1.02 9.73 4.09
N TYR A 80 0.57 8.77 3.29
CA TYR A 80 1.30 8.25 2.15
C TYR A 80 1.45 9.30 1.04
N ARG A 81 0.39 10.05 0.70
CA ARG A 81 0.48 11.15 -0.28
C ARG A 81 1.44 12.23 0.17
N GLU A 82 1.30 12.68 1.42
CA GLU A 82 2.16 13.70 2.01
C GLU A 82 3.64 13.30 1.94
N PHE A 83 3.96 12.02 2.17
CA PHE A 83 5.34 11.52 2.05
C PHE A 83 5.94 11.76 0.65
N PHE A 84 5.16 11.60 -0.42
CA PHE A 84 5.62 11.86 -1.79
C PHE A 84 5.49 13.33 -2.20
N GLU A 85 4.62 14.10 -1.54
CA GLU A 85 4.37 15.50 -1.85
C GLU A 85 5.38 16.47 -1.22
N ARG A 86 5.95 16.13 -0.06
CA ARG A 86 6.91 16.96 0.72
C ARG A 86 8.25 17.27 0.03
N ASP A 87 8.39 16.99 -1.27
CA ASP A 87 9.54 17.19 -2.17
C ASP A 87 10.93 16.92 -1.54
N THR A 88 10.94 16.02 -0.56
CA THR A 88 12.13 15.79 0.29
C THR A 88 13.19 14.99 -0.48
N TYR A 89 12.81 14.39 -1.60
CA TYR A 89 13.65 13.50 -2.40
C TYR A 89 13.34 13.69 -3.89
N LYS A 90 14.40 13.77 -4.71
CA LYS A 90 14.28 13.91 -6.16
C LYS A 90 13.79 12.61 -6.80
N LEU A 91 12.48 12.47 -6.91
CA LEU A 91 11.83 11.43 -7.72
C LEU A 91 11.49 11.94 -9.11
N ALA A 92 11.64 11.08 -10.12
CA ALA A 92 11.05 11.33 -11.43
C ALA A 92 9.53 11.52 -11.30
N LYS A 93 8.97 12.50 -12.01
CA LYS A 93 7.53 12.82 -11.96
C LYS A 93 6.65 11.59 -12.22
N SER A 94 7.01 10.75 -13.20
CA SER A 94 6.31 9.51 -13.51
C SER A 94 6.33 8.51 -12.35
N ARG A 95 7.48 8.32 -11.70
CA ARG A 95 7.61 7.42 -10.55
C ARG A 95 6.80 7.92 -9.35
N LYS A 96 6.79 9.24 -9.10
CA LYS A 96 5.92 9.87 -8.09
C LYS A 96 4.44 9.64 -8.41
N ALA A 97 4.02 9.85 -9.66
CA ALA A 97 2.65 9.60 -10.10
C ALA A 97 2.22 8.14 -9.83
N ASN A 98 3.08 7.15 -10.14
CA ASN A 98 2.77 5.75 -9.87
C ASN A 98 2.54 5.48 -8.37
N TYR A 99 3.31 6.10 -7.47
CA TYR A 99 3.06 5.97 -6.04
C TYR A 99 1.73 6.62 -5.65
N LEU A 100 1.43 7.82 -6.13
CA LEU A 100 0.14 8.49 -5.84
C LEU A 100 -1.06 7.71 -6.39
N HIS A 101 -0.91 7.05 -7.54
CA HIS A 101 -1.93 6.14 -8.08
C HIS A 101 -2.17 4.94 -7.15
N LEU A 102 -1.16 4.42 -6.45
CA LEU A 102 -1.39 3.35 -5.45
C LEU A 102 -2.34 3.83 -4.35
N ALA A 103 -2.14 5.02 -3.80
CA ALA A 103 -3.05 5.59 -2.80
C ALA A 103 -4.47 5.81 -3.37
N TYR A 104 -4.57 6.27 -4.62
CA TYR A 104 -5.85 6.39 -5.33
C TYR A 104 -6.60 5.05 -5.37
N TYR A 105 -5.98 3.97 -5.85
CA TYR A 105 -6.65 2.68 -5.92
C TYR A 105 -7.01 2.13 -4.54
N VAL A 106 -6.16 2.33 -3.52
CA VAL A 106 -6.49 1.87 -2.16
C VAL A 106 -7.74 2.55 -1.63
N GLU A 107 -7.94 3.85 -1.87
CA GLU A 107 -9.17 4.54 -1.48
C GLU A 107 -10.40 4.03 -2.22
N GLU A 108 -10.29 3.83 -3.55
CA GLU A 108 -11.41 3.30 -4.36
C GLU A 108 -11.80 1.88 -3.94
N MET A 109 -10.80 1.03 -3.69
CA MET A 109 -11.03 -0.33 -3.18
C MET A 109 -11.66 -0.31 -1.78
N ALA A 110 -11.23 0.60 -0.90
CA ALA A 110 -11.81 0.71 0.43
C ALA A 110 -13.25 1.25 0.39
N ALA A 111 -13.54 2.19 -0.53
CA ALA A 111 -14.89 2.70 -0.76
C ALA A 111 -15.86 1.62 -1.25
N HIS A 112 -15.38 0.70 -2.10
CA HIS A 112 -16.14 -0.50 -2.49
C HIS A 112 -16.56 -1.38 -1.31
N HIS A 113 -15.64 -1.63 -0.39
CA HIS A 113 -15.90 -2.47 0.79
C HIS A 113 -16.81 -1.77 1.80
N TYR A 114 -16.60 -0.47 2.05
CA TYR A 114 -17.31 0.26 3.10
C TYR A 114 -18.74 0.69 2.69
N ASN A 115 -19.15 0.43 1.44
CA ASN A 115 -20.41 0.91 0.84
C ASN A 115 -20.70 2.39 1.16
N TYR A 116 -19.62 3.18 1.25
CA TYR A 116 -19.64 4.47 1.91
C TYR A 116 -19.61 5.58 0.90
N ARG A 117 -20.81 6.00 0.50
CA ARG A 117 -21.13 7.37 0.10
C ARG A 117 -22.61 7.48 -0.22
N LYS A 118 -23.09 8.72 -0.28
CA LYS A 118 -24.31 9.11 -0.99
C LYS A 118 -24.25 8.83 -2.51
N GLU A 119 -23.08 8.42 -3.01
CA GLU A 119 -22.74 8.11 -4.39
C GLU A 119 -22.02 6.74 -4.43
N PRO A 120 -22.38 5.85 -5.37
CA PRO A 120 -21.75 4.54 -5.47
C PRO A 120 -20.27 4.67 -5.86
N PRO A 121 -19.38 3.80 -5.33
CA PRO A 121 -18.00 3.72 -5.77
C PRO A 121 -17.95 3.34 -7.27
N LYS A 122 -16.89 3.77 -7.97
CA LYS A 122 -16.68 3.38 -9.38
C LYS A 122 -16.67 1.87 -9.51
N PRO A 123 -17.37 1.24 -10.48
CA PRO A 123 -17.31 -0.20 -10.66
C PRO A 123 -15.89 -0.74 -10.77
N ALA A 124 -15.62 -1.90 -10.15
CA ALA A 124 -14.30 -2.53 -10.19
C ALA A 124 -13.79 -2.80 -11.63
N GLN A 125 -14.70 -2.97 -12.59
CA GLN A 125 -14.35 -3.09 -14.02
C GLN A 125 -13.78 -1.79 -14.59
N GLU A 126 -14.33 -0.64 -14.23
CA GLU A 126 -13.81 0.68 -14.62
C GLU A 126 -12.43 0.91 -14.00
N LEU A 127 -12.27 0.62 -12.71
CA LEU A 127 -10.98 0.70 -12.03
C LEU A 127 -9.91 -0.19 -12.69
N ARG A 128 -10.28 -1.38 -13.17
CA ARG A 128 -9.37 -2.26 -13.92
C ARG A 128 -9.00 -1.67 -15.29
N ALA A 129 -9.94 -1.04 -15.98
CA ALA A 129 -9.65 -0.37 -17.26
C ALA A 129 -8.68 0.80 -17.05
N GLU A 130 -8.84 1.57 -15.97
CA GLU A 130 -7.95 2.68 -15.62
C GLU A 130 -6.50 2.25 -15.35
N LEU A 131 -6.23 0.97 -15.03
CA LEU A 131 -4.85 0.48 -14.79
C LEU A 131 -3.93 0.63 -16.01
N ALA A 132 -4.48 0.71 -17.22
CA ALA A 132 -3.70 0.94 -18.43
C ALA A 132 -3.12 2.36 -18.50
N GLU A 133 -3.83 3.34 -17.94
CA GLU A 133 -3.47 4.77 -18.00
C GLU A 133 -2.81 5.23 -16.70
N LYS A 134 -3.37 4.81 -15.56
CA LYS A 134 -2.91 5.15 -14.22
C LYS A 134 -2.22 3.94 -13.61
N VAL A 135 -0.99 3.65 -14.05
CA VAL A 135 -0.22 2.52 -13.52
C VAL A 135 0.19 2.82 -12.07
N PRO A 136 -0.23 2.02 -11.07
CA PRO A 136 0.19 2.23 -9.70
C PRO A 136 1.50 1.51 -9.39
N ALA A 137 2.19 1.98 -8.36
CA ALA A 137 3.16 1.16 -7.66
C ALA A 137 2.48 -0.11 -7.14
N ALA A 138 3.19 -1.23 -7.10
CA ALA A 138 2.62 -2.54 -6.76
C ALA A 138 1.41 -2.94 -7.63
N SER A 139 1.46 -2.65 -8.94
CA SER A 139 0.38 -2.95 -9.90
C SER A 139 -0.10 -4.40 -9.92
N GLY A 140 0.78 -5.37 -9.69
CA GLY A 140 0.39 -6.78 -9.54
C GLY A 140 -0.58 -6.99 -8.39
N TRP A 141 -0.27 -6.41 -7.22
CA TRP A 141 -1.13 -6.48 -6.04
C TRP A 141 -2.47 -5.75 -6.27
N VAL A 142 -2.46 -4.54 -6.84
CA VAL A 142 -3.70 -3.81 -7.15
C VAL A 142 -4.60 -4.60 -8.10
N ARG A 143 -4.01 -5.24 -9.12
CA ARG A 143 -4.76 -6.09 -10.07
C ARG A 143 -5.42 -7.28 -9.37
N GLU A 144 -4.72 -7.92 -8.43
CA GLU A 144 -5.26 -9.03 -7.64
C GLU A 144 -6.40 -8.59 -6.72
N GLU A 145 -6.28 -7.45 -6.03
CA GLU A 145 -7.34 -6.93 -5.15
C GLU A 145 -8.59 -6.51 -5.95
N LEU A 146 -8.42 -5.77 -7.06
CA LEU A 146 -9.53 -5.49 -7.98
C LEU A 146 -10.11 -6.79 -8.55
N GLY A 147 -9.26 -7.81 -8.73
CA GLY A 147 -9.59 -9.22 -8.97
C GLY A 147 -10.71 -9.73 -8.06
N ARG A 148 -10.43 -9.70 -6.76
CA ARG A 148 -11.32 -10.14 -5.68
C ARG A 148 -12.62 -9.34 -5.62
N LEU A 149 -12.54 -8.02 -5.75
CA LEU A 149 -13.72 -7.14 -5.70
C LEU A 149 -14.77 -7.46 -6.75
N SER A 150 -14.38 -7.82 -7.98
CA SER A 150 -15.36 -8.20 -9.02
C SER A 150 -15.89 -9.64 -8.87
N GLY A 151 -15.18 -10.51 -8.15
CA GLY A 151 -15.59 -11.90 -7.91
C GLY A 151 -16.58 -12.05 -6.75
N ALA A 152 -16.53 -11.14 -5.76
CA ALA A 152 -17.42 -11.15 -4.60
C ALA A 152 -18.92 -10.97 -4.96
N GLY A 153 -19.23 -10.41 -6.15
CA GLY A 153 -20.60 -10.19 -6.62
C GLY A 153 -21.35 -11.43 -7.15
N VAL A 154 -20.76 -12.63 -7.15
CA VAL A 154 -21.40 -13.85 -7.70
C VAL A 154 -21.92 -14.80 -6.61
N SER A 155 -21.73 -14.49 -5.32
CA SER A 155 -22.09 -15.40 -4.21
C SER A 155 -23.35 -15.02 -3.41
N ALA A 156 -24.13 -14.03 -3.86
CA ALA A 156 -25.44 -13.73 -3.31
C ALA A 156 -26.54 -14.35 -4.18
N GLY A 157 -26.67 -15.68 -4.13
CA GLY A 157 -27.73 -16.38 -4.86
C GLY A 157 -27.44 -17.85 -5.11
N SER A 158 -27.52 -18.67 -4.06
CA SER A 158 -27.83 -20.10 -4.14
C SER A 158 -28.43 -20.55 -2.82
#